data_AF-A0A853MFM5-F1
#
_entry.id   AF-A0A853MFM5-F1
#
_cell.length_a   1.000
_cell.length_b   1.000
_cell.length_c   1.000
_cell.angle_alpha   90.00
_cell.angle_beta   90.00
_cell.angle_gamma   90.00
#
_symmetry.space_group_name_H-M   'P 1'
#
loop_
_entity.id
_entity.type
_entity.pdbx_description
1 polymer ?
#
loop_
_entity_poly.entity_id
_entity_poly.type
_entity_poly.pdbx_seq_one_letter_code
_entity_poly.pdbx_strand_id
1 'polypeptide(L)'
;MGKYHYVLASQKFLLEEEPLEEVLRERIRNYHEREKEIDFWLVKNPAFLEAPEMWDIKKKCPQLPVAIISTDSQFITWLKLRLEHVIVGEFTTPLGTIHDPLASLTNV
;
A
#
# COMPACT_ATOMS: atom_id res chain seq x y z
N MET A 1 7.04 9.55 14.41
CA MET A 1 7.41 8.26 13.78
C MET A 1 6.14 7.45 13.62
N GLY A 2 5.76 7.10 12.40
CA GLY A 2 4.63 6.21 12.13
C GLY A 2 5.15 4.89 11.59
N LYS A 3 4.59 3.77 12.05
CA LYS A 3 4.83 2.44 11.47
C LYS A 3 3.74 2.18 10.43
N TYR A 4 4.16 1.84 9.22
CA TYR A 4 3.29 1.56 8.09
C TYR A 4 3.54 0.15 7.62
N HIS A 5 2.46 -0.52 7.23
CA HIS A 5 2.45 -1.83 6.64
C HIS A 5 1.93 -1.68 5.21
N TYR A 6 2.45 -2.46 4.28
CA TYR A 6 2.00 -2.39 2.89
C TYR A 6 1.87 -3.76 2.27
N VAL A 7 0.95 -3.83 1.31
CA VAL A 7 0.94 -4.82 0.24
C VAL A 7 1.31 -4.11 -1.07
N LEU A 8 2.16 -4.74 -1.87
CA LEU A 8 2.69 -4.21 -3.12
C LEU A 8 2.50 -5.26 -4.23
N ALA A 9 1.94 -4.81 -5.35
CA ALA A 9 1.86 -5.58 -6.58
C ALA A 9 1.75 -4.65 -7.79
N SER A 10 1.70 -5.22 -8.99
CA SER A 10 1.53 -4.44 -10.22
C SER A 10 0.14 -3.81 -10.27
N GLN A 11 0.04 -2.66 -10.93
CA GLN A 11 -1.23 -1.98 -11.18
C GLN A 11 -2.26 -2.89 -11.83
N LYS A 12 -1.85 -3.65 -12.85
CA LYS A 12 -2.70 -4.60 -13.57
C LYS A 12 -3.33 -5.61 -12.61
N PHE A 13 -2.52 -6.22 -11.76
CA PHE A 13 -3.01 -7.20 -10.80
C PHE A 13 -3.97 -6.57 -9.78
N LEU A 14 -3.56 -5.47 -9.13
CA LEU A 14 -4.36 -4.87 -8.04
C LEU A 14 -5.61 -4.12 -8.50
N LEU A 15 -5.64 -3.54 -9.70
CA LEU A 15 -6.72 -2.67 -10.15
C LEU A 15 -7.60 -3.26 -11.25
N GLU A 16 -7.09 -4.23 -12.03
CA GLU A 16 -7.81 -4.78 -13.18
C GLU A 16 -8.20 -6.25 -13.00
N GLU A 17 -7.32 -7.06 -12.42
CA GLU A 17 -7.56 -8.50 -12.25
C GLU A 17 -8.31 -8.84 -10.95
N GLU A 18 -8.03 -8.10 -9.88
CA GLU A 18 -8.61 -8.33 -8.56
C GLU A 18 -9.83 -7.43 -8.29
N PRO A 19 -10.93 -7.95 -7.71
CA PRO A 19 -12.09 -7.16 -7.32
C PRO A 19 -11.84 -6.42 -5.99
N LEU A 20 -10.80 -5.58 -5.95
CA LEU A 20 -10.39 -4.82 -4.76
C LEU A 20 -11.20 -3.53 -4.55
N GLU A 21 -11.76 -2.96 -5.61
CA GLU A 21 -12.51 -1.70 -5.53
C GLU A 21 -13.71 -1.81 -4.57
N GLU A 22 -14.51 -2.87 -4.70
CA GLU A 22 -15.66 -3.11 -3.82
C GLU A 22 -15.22 -3.29 -2.36
N VAL A 23 -14.14 -4.06 -2.14
CA VAL A 23 -13.57 -4.29 -0.80
C VAL A 23 -13.16 -2.97 -0.14
N LEU A 24 -12.45 -2.11 -0.86
CA LEU A 24 -11.97 -0.83 -0.33
C LEU A 24 -13.13 0.15 -0.11
N ARG A 25 -14.09 0.21 -1.03
CA ARG A 25 -15.30 1.04 -0.91
C ARG A 25 -16.14 0.64 0.31
N GLU A 26 -16.36 -0.65 0.50
CA GLU A 26 -17.08 -1.18 1.65
C GLU A 26 -16.33 -0.92 2.96
N ARG A 27 -14.99 -1.03 2.96
CA ARG A 27 -14.18 -0.67 4.13
C ARG A 27 -14.29 0.82 4.48
N ILE A 28 -14.26 1.71 3.48
CA ILE A 28 -14.47 3.15 3.68
C ILE A 28 -15.84 3.40 4.31
N ARG A 29 -16.90 2.76 3.79
CA ARG A 29 -18.25 2.85 4.35
C ARG A 29 -18.29 2.39 5.81
N ASN A 30 -17.69 1.24 6.13
CA ASN A 30 -17.62 0.74 7.50
C ASN A 30 -16.90 1.68 8.46
N TYR A 31 -15.83 2.35 7.99
CA TYR A 31 -15.11 3.33 8.79
C TYR A 31 -15.97 4.55 9.08
N HIS A 32 -16.65 5.08 8.05
CA HIS A 32 -17.57 6.21 8.19
C HIS A 32 -18.73 5.90 9.16
N GLU A 33 -19.36 4.73 9.04
CA GLU A 33 -20.46 4.29 9.92
C GLU A 33 -20.04 4.13 11.38
N ARG A 34 -18.75 3.96 11.64
CA ARG A 34 -18.18 3.77 12.98
C ARG A 34 -17.44 4.99 13.48
N GLU A 35 -17.51 6.12 12.76
CA GLU A 35 -16.78 7.36 13.07
C GLU A 35 -15.27 7.11 13.24
N LYS A 36 -14.72 6.15 12.48
CA LYS A 36 -13.30 5.79 12.51
C LYS A 36 -12.55 6.55 11.43
N GLU A 37 -11.44 7.18 11.78
CA GLU A 37 -10.52 7.79 10.81
C GLU A 37 -9.92 6.74 9.85
N ILE A 38 -9.82 7.10 8.57
CA ILE A 38 -9.22 6.23 7.55
C ILE A 38 -7.73 6.09 7.83
N ASP A 39 -7.30 4.84 7.96
CA ASP A 39 -5.92 4.45 8.28
C ASP A 39 -5.31 3.58 7.17
N PHE A 40 -5.85 3.64 5.95
CA PHE A 40 -5.36 2.93 4.79
C PHE A 40 -5.51 3.75 3.50
N TRP A 41 -4.58 3.56 2.56
CA TRP A 41 -4.50 4.34 1.32
C TRP A 41 -4.01 3.47 0.17
N LEU A 42 -4.54 3.72 -1.04
CA LEU A 42 -4.02 3.16 -2.28
C LEU A 42 -3.09 4.18 -2.94
N VAL A 43 -1.82 3.81 -3.09
CA VAL A 43 -0.76 4.68 -3.61
C VAL A 43 -0.20 4.07 -4.87
N LYS A 44 -0.38 4.78 -5.99
CA LYS A 44 0.24 4.43 -7.28
C LYS A 44 1.68 4.93 -7.29
N ASN A 45 2.59 4.17 -7.90
CA ASN A 45 4.01 4.46 -7.98
C ASN A 45 4.60 5.04 -6.67
N PRO A 46 4.53 4.30 -5.56
CA PRO A 46 4.80 4.85 -4.24
C PRO A 46 6.26 5.28 -4.09
N ALA A 47 6.48 6.52 -3.66
CA ALA A 47 7.80 7.13 -3.57
C ALA A 47 8.72 6.39 -2.59
N PHE A 48 8.18 5.76 -1.53
CA PHE A 48 8.99 5.01 -0.55
C PHE A 48 9.85 3.92 -1.18
N LEU A 49 9.49 3.40 -2.37
CA LEU A 49 10.29 2.42 -3.11
C LEU A 49 11.61 3.00 -3.67
N GLU A 50 11.77 4.32 -3.73
CA GLU A 50 13.02 4.97 -4.11
C GLU A 50 14.03 5.04 -2.96
N ALA A 51 13.62 4.72 -1.73
CA ALA A 51 14.54 4.64 -0.61
C ALA A 51 15.56 3.50 -0.84
N PRO A 52 16.86 3.69 -0.54
CA PRO A 52 17.88 2.65 -0.72
C PRO A 52 17.54 1.32 -0.06
N GLU A 53 16.87 1.35 1.09
CA GLU A 53 16.42 0.18 1.85
C GLU A 53 15.36 -0.65 1.10
N MET A 54 14.65 -0.04 0.15
CA MET A 54 13.56 -0.66 -0.61
C MET A 54 13.98 -1.15 -1.99
N TRP A 55 15.25 -0.97 -2.37
CA TRP A 55 15.76 -1.30 -3.71
C TRP A 55 15.50 -2.76 -4.12
N ASP A 56 15.71 -3.70 -3.21
CA ASP A 56 15.46 -5.13 -3.47
C ASP A 56 13.97 -5.46 -3.60
N ILE A 57 13.10 -4.68 -2.94
CA ILE A 57 11.64 -4.80 -3.08
C ILE A 57 11.21 -4.22 -4.43
N LYS A 58 11.72 -3.04 -4.80
CA LYS A 58 11.43 -2.39 -6.09
C LYS A 58 11.80 -3.30 -7.27
N LYS A 59 12.96 -3.98 -7.22
CA LYS A 59 13.38 -4.97 -8.23
C LYS A 59 12.38 -6.11 -8.44
N LYS A 60 11.68 -6.53 -7.38
CA LYS A 60 10.68 -7.62 -7.45
C LYS A 60 9.36 -7.17 -8.07
N CYS A 61 9.10 -5.87 -8.19
CA CYS A 61 7.89 -5.30 -8.78
C CYS A 61 8.27 -4.29 -9.89
N PRO A 62 8.72 -4.77 -11.08
CA PRO A 62 9.45 -3.94 -12.03
C PRO A 62 8.60 -2.93 -12.82
N GLN A 63 7.28 -3.12 -12.96
CA GLN A 63 6.45 -2.21 -13.74
C GLN A 63 5.15 -1.81 -13.03
N LEU A 64 4.93 -0.49 -12.97
CA LEU A 64 3.76 0.18 -12.40
C LEU A 64 3.38 -0.34 -11.00
N PRO A 65 4.28 -0.19 -10.00
CA PRO A 65 3.99 -0.63 -8.64
C PRO A 65 2.80 0.16 -8.07
N VAL A 66 1.88 -0.56 -7.43
CA VAL A 66 0.79 0.00 -6.64
C VAL A 66 0.84 -0.62 -5.26
N ALA A 67 0.76 0.21 -4.23
CA ALA A 67 0.73 -0.23 -2.85
C ALA A 67 -0.61 0.09 -2.20
N ILE A 68 -1.12 -0.82 -1.37
CA ILE A 68 -2.09 -0.48 -0.34
C ILE A 68 -1.29 -0.38 0.97
N ILE A 69 -1.28 0.80 1.56
CA ILE A 69 -0.53 1.14 2.76
C ILE A 69 -1.52 1.34 3.90
N SER A 70 -1.21 0.84 5.10
CA SER A 70 -2.04 1.05 6.28
C SER A 70 -1.22 1.07 7.56
N THR A 71 -1.70 1.75 8.60
CA THR A 71 -1.16 1.61 9.97
C THR A 71 -1.74 0.39 10.71
N ASP A 72 -2.73 -0.29 10.13
CA ASP A 72 -3.31 -1.53 10.64
C ASP A 72 -2.62 -2.76 9.99
N SER A 73 -1.76 -3.42 10.76
CA SER A 73 -1.04 -4.62 10.31
C SER A 73 -1.96 -5.81 10.03
N GLN A 74 -3.11 -5.90 10.71
CA GLN A 74 -4.06 -6.99 10.51
C GLN A 74 -4.73 -6.86 9.15
N PHE A 75 -5.05 -5.63 8.74
CA PHE A 75 -5.60 -5.35 7.42
C PHE A 75 -4.65 -5.77 6.30
N ILE A 76 -3.36 -5.45 6.41
CA ILE A 76 -2.35 -5.86 5.42
C ILE A 76 -2.16 -7.37 5.40
N THR A 77 -2.18 -8.02 6.57
CA THR A 77 -2.11 -9.48 6.66
C THR A 77 -3.33 -10.14 5.99
N TRP A 78 -4.52 -9.60 6.19
CA TRP A 78 -5.74 -10.06 5.52
C TRP A 78 -5.63 -9.89 4.00
N LEU A 79 -5.12 -8.75 3.51
CA LEU A 79 -4.87 -8.55 2.07
C LEU A 79 -3.86 -9.56 1.52
N LYS A 80 -2.80 -9.88 2.26
CA LYS A 80 -1.83 -10.91 1.86
C LYS A 80 -2.48 -12.28 1.65
N LEU A 81 -3.33 -12.69 2.59
CA LEU A 81 -4.03 -13.98 2.51
C LEU A 81 -5.04 -14.00 1.37
N ARG A 82 -5.70 -12.88 1.09
CA ARG A 82 -6.67 -12.76 -0.01
C ARG A 82 -6.00 -12.78 -1.38
N LEU A 83 -4.92 -12.03 -1.53
CA LEU A 83 -4.32 -11.74 -2.84
C LEU A 83 -3.22 -12.73 -3.24
N GLU A 84 -2.67 -13.49 -2.28
CA GLU A 84 -1.63 -14.51 -2.43
C GLU A 84 -0.32 -14.04 -3.09
N HIS A 85 -0.35 -13.63 -4.36
CA HIS A 85 0.77 -13.24 -5.22
C HIS A 85 1.20 -11.78 -5.07
N VAL A 86 1.29 -11.33 -3.82
CA VAL A 86 1.67 -9.95 -3.47
C VAL A 86 2.89 -9.92 -2.56
N ILE A 87 3.66 -8.85 -2.67
CA ILE A 87 4.76 -8.56 -1.74
C ILE A 87 4.18 -7.84 -0.54
N VAL A 88 4.61 -8.20 0.66
CA VAL A 88 4.27 -7.47 1.88
C VAL A 88 5.52 -7.01 2.61
N GLY A 89 5.39 -5.92 3.33
CA GLY A 89 6.45 -5.40 4.18
C GLY A 89 5.93 -4.34 5.12
N GLU A 90 6.86 -3.76 5.86
CA GLU A 90 6.61 -2.65 6.77
C GLU A 90 7.79 -1.70 6.78
N PHE A 91 7.54 -0.45 7.13
CA PHE A 91 8.57 0.56 7.32
C PHE A 91 8.14 1.62 8.33
N THR A 92 9.11 2.36 8.84
CA THR A 92 8.89 3.48 9.75
C THR A 92 9.31 4.79 9.10
N THR A 93 8.57 5.86 9.35
CA THR A 93 8.95 7.19 8.85
C THR A 93 9.71 8.02 9.91
N PRO A 94 10.75 8.77 9.49
CA PRO A 94 11.26 8.87 8.11
C PRO A 94 12.07 7.63 7.69
N LEU A 95 11.97 7.26 6.41
CA LEU A 95 12.72 6.17 5.79
C LEU A 95 13.76 6.79 4.85
N GLY A 96 15.02 6.85 5.28
CA GLY A 96 16.08 7.58 4.57
C GLY A 96 15.69 9.06 4.37
N THR A 97 15.58 9.49 3.11
CA THR A 97 15.15 10.84 2.71
C THR A 97 13.63 10.98 2.55
N ILE A 98 12.87 9.90 2.74
CA ILE A 98 11.43 9.87 2.49
C ILE A 98 10.67 10.14 3.79
N HIS A 99 10.05 11.32 3.84
CA HIS A 99 9.28 11.80 4.98
C HIS A 99 7.79 11.49 4.86
N ASP A 100 7.26 11.52 3.63
CA ASP A 100 5.86 11.23 3.36
C ASP A 100 5.70 9.75 2.96
N PRO A 101 5.08 8.92 3.82
CA PRO A 101 4.87 7.50 3.54
C PRO A 101 3.88 7.25 2.39
N LEU A 102 3.05 8.24 2.04
CA LEU A 102 1.95 8.11 1.08
C LEU A 102 2.24 8.83 -0.25
N ALA A 103 3.43 9.40 -0.41
CA ALA A 103 3.82 10.11 -1.61
C ALA A 103 3.77 9.21 -2.86
N SER A 104 3.19 9.73 -3.93
CA SER A 104 3.08 9.09 -5.25
C SER A 104 4.01 9.80 -6.24
N LEU A 105 4.69 9.03 -7.08
CA LEU A 105 5.52 9.53 -8.18
C LEU A 105 4.78 9.56 -9.52
N THR A 106 3.47 9.31 -9.54
CA THR A 106 2.66 9.48 -10.75
C THR A 106 2.38 10.98 -10.95
N ASN A 107 2.83 11.55 -12.06
CA ASN A 107 2.35 12.86 -12.50
C ASN A 107 0.89 12.72 -12.92
N VAL A 108 0.02 13.54 -12.33
CA VAL A 108 -1.41 13.63 -12.69
C VAL A 108 -1.57 14.16 -14.11
#